data_AF-A0A1N6JFC4-F1
#
_entry.id   AF-A0A1N6JFC4-F1
#
_cell.length_a   1.000
_cell.length_b   1.000
_cell.length_c   1.000
_cell.angle_alpha   90.00
_cell.angle_beta   90.00
_cell.angle_gamma   90.00
#
_symmetry.space_group_name_H-M   'P 1'
#
loop_
_entity.id
_entity.type
_entity.pdbx_description
1 polymer ?
#
loop_
_entity_poly.entity_id
_entity_poly.type
_entity_poly.pdbx_seq_one_letter_code
_entity_poly.pdbx_strand_id
1 'polypeptide(L)'
;MLVGKGTVQVVDDTGANLHGDNRDQHIIGGSGNDTLVGGGGNDTLVGGDGDDIIGFNALGHYTVQIDQSDKLAFQFDDLHSLDDLLPHVTNVVESNGNVTFEFSDDASITLVGVTADDITADMVKFTL
;
A
#
# COMPACT_ATOMS: atom_id res chain seq x y z
N MET A 1 -5.78 -7.53 -13.35
CA MET A 1 -6.15 -6.57 -14.42
C MET A 1 -5.24 -5.36 -14.29
N LEU A 2 -4.63 -4.88 -15.38
CA LEU A 2 -3.94 -3.59 -15.35
C LEU A 2 -4.99 -2.49 -15.29
N VAL A 3 -4.95 -1.66 -14.25
CA VAL A 3 -5.82 -0.51 -14.14
C VAL A 3 -5.23 0.63 -14.98
N GLY A 4 -6.06 1.26 -15.81
CA GLY A 4 -5.64 2.41 -16.63
C GLY A 4 -5.49 3.68 -15.81
N LYS A 5 -5.22 4.81 -16.47
CA LYS A 5 -5.20 6.13 -15.81
C LYS A 5 -6.54 6.42 -15.11
N GLY A 6 -6.48 7.00 -13.90
CA GLY A 6 -7.64 7.55 -13.19
C GLY A 6 -8.11 6.65 -12.04
N THR A 7 -9.41 6.67 -11.78
CA THR A 7 -10.03 5.90 -10.69
C THR A 7 -10.49 4.54 -11.19
N VAL A 8 -10.12 3.49 -10.46
CA VAL A 8 -10.73 2.17 -10.56
C VAL A 8 -11.31 1.80 -9.21
N GLN A 9 -12.57 1.45 -9.22
CA GLN A 9 -13.30 1.01 -8.05
C GLN A 9 -14.00 -0.30 -8.39
N VAL A 10 -13.80 -1.32 -7.56
CA VAL A 10 -14.57 -2.55 -7.61
C VAL A 10 -15.63 -2.49 -6.50
N VAL A 11 -16.82 -3.00 -6.78
CA VAL A 11 -17.95 -3.01 -5.84
C VAL A 11 -18.56 -4.40 -5.88
N ASP A 12 -18.90 -4.96 -4.72
CA ASP A 12 -19.54 -6.28 -4.57
C ASP A 12 -18.76 -7.44 -5.23
N ASP A 13 -17.45 -7.50 -5.00
CA ASP A 13 -16.61 -8.63 -5.43
C ASP A 13 -16.39 -9.69 -4.33
N THR A 14 -15.71 -10.77 -4.71
CA THR A 14 -15.21 -11.81 -3.80
C THR A 14 -13.67 -11.83 -3.73
N GLY A 15 -13.02 -10.77 -4.19
CA GLY A 15 -11.57 -10.68 -4.38
C GLY A 15 -11.20 -10.20 -5.79
N ALA A 16 -10.51 -9.07 -5.85
CA ALA A 16 -10.00 -8.37 -7.00
C ALA A 16 -8.47 -8.44 -7.05
N ASN A 17 -7.93 -8.44 -8.27
CA ASN A 17 -6.48 -8.40 -8.50
C ASN A 17 -6.17 -7.21 -9.40
N LEU A 18 -5.92 -6.05 -8.78
CA LEU A 18 -5.76 -4.76 -9.45
C LEU A 18 -4.29 -4.34 -9.41
N HIS A 19 -3.74 -4.03 -10.57
CA HIS A 19 -2.33 -3.65 -10.69
C HIS A 19 -2.25 -2.33 -11.46
N GLY A 20 -1.75 -1.31 -10.79
CA GLY A 20 -1.41 -0.03 -11.37
C GLY A 20 -0.14 -0.06 -12.21
N ASP A 21 0.25 1.12 -12.66
CA ASP A 21 1.42 1.38 -13.47
C ASP A 21 2.17 2.60 -12.93
N ASN A 22 3.04 3.23 -13.72
CA ASN A 22 3.89 4.33 -13.23
C ASN A 22 3.18 5.71 -13.24
N ARG A 23 1.85 5.73 -13.13
CA ARG A 23 1.03 6.94 -13.19
C ARG A 23 0.18 7.02 -11.93
N ASP A 24 -0.16 8.25 -11.57
CA ASP A 24 -1.07 8.53 -10.46
C ASP A 24 -2.45 7.86 -10.65
N GLN A 25 -2.81 6.99 -9.70
CA GLN A 25 -4.03 6.18 -9.74
C GLN A 25 -4.82 6.24 -8.43
N HIS A 26 -6.13 6.05 -8.55
CA HIS A 26 -7.01 5.85 -7.39
C HIS A 26 -7.59 4.45 -7.52
N ILE A 27 -7.10 3.51 -6.72
CA ILE A 27 -7.51 2.10 -6.76
C ILE A 27 -8.27 1.80 -5.47
N ILE A 28 -9.52 1.41 -5.62
CA ILE A 28 -10.43 1.11 -4.52
C ILE A 28 -10.91 -0.33 -4.70
N GLY A 29 -10.58 -1.17 -3.74
CA GLY A 29 -11.11 -2.52 -3.64
C GLY A 29 -12.57 -2.55 -3.15
N GLY A 30 -13.12 -3.75 -3.13
CA GLY A 30 -14.52 -4.04 -2.86
C GLY A 30 -14.74 -4.62 -1.47
N SER A 31 -15.49 -5.72 -1.41
CA SER A 31 -15.91 -6.39 -0.18
C SER A 31 -15.23 -7.74 0.05
N GLY A 32 -14.38 -8.16 -0.89
CA GLY A 32 -13.63 -9.41 -0.83
C GLY A 32 -12.15 -9.16 -0.61
N ASN A 33 -11.40 -10.25 -0.41
CA ASN A 33 -9.97 -10.18 -0.16
C ASN A 33 -9.23 -9.79 -1.44
N ASP A 34 -8.83 -8.54 -1.52
CA ASP A 34 -8.27 -7.92 -2.69
C ASP A 34 -6.74 -7.90 -2.67
N THR A 35 -6.15 -7.87 -3.85
CA THR A 35 -4.73 -7.56 -4.03
C THR A 35 -4.61 -6.33 -4.92
N LEU A 36 -4.16 -5.22 -4.32
CA LEU A 36 -4.05 -3.91 -4.94
C LEU A 36 -2.58 -3.52 -5.01
N VAL A 37 -2.01 -3.47 -6.21
CA VAL A 37 -0.63 -3.02 -6.41
C VAL A 37 -0.65 -1.64 -7.04
N GLY A 38 -0.05 -0.63 -6.40
CA GLY A 38 -0.06 0.76 -6.88
C GLY A 38 0.73 0.97 -8.17
N GLY A 39 1.88 0.31 -8.31
CA GLY A 39 2.85 0.72 -9.33
C GLY A 39 3.75 1.81 -8.78
N GLY A 40 4.07 2.83 -9.57
CA GLY A 40 4.79 4.03 -9.11
C GLY A 40 3.99 5.29 -9.43
N GLY A 41 4.42 6.44 -8.92
CA GLY A 41 3.65 7.69 -9.04
C GLY A 41 2.90 8.01 -7.75
N ASN A 42 1.86 8.85 -7.83
CA ASN A 42 1.06 9.26 -6.68
C ASN A 42 -0.25 8.49 -6.61
N ASP A 43 -0.30 7.45 -5.79
CA ASP A 43 -1.42 6.52 -5.75
C ASP A 43 -2.25 6.66 -4.47
N THR A 44 -3.57 6.60 -4.61
CA THR A 44 -4.50 6.39 -3.50
C THR A 44 -5.01 4.95 -3.57
N LEU A 45 -4.72 4.14 -2.56
CA LEU A 45 -5.11 2.74 -2.48
C LEU A 45 -6.05 2.55 -1.29
N VAL A 46 -7.22 1.96 -1.52
CA VAL A 46 -8.19 1.65 -0.46
C VAL A 46 -8.51 0.16 -0.54
N GLY A 47 -8.19 -0.59 0.51
CA GLY A 47 -8.44 -2.04 0.59
C GLY A 47 -9.92 -2.36 0.39
N GLY A 48 -10.76 -1.86 1.29
CA GLY A 48 -12.20 -2.14 1.28
C GLY A 48 -12.57 -2.96 2.50
N ASP A 49 -13.59 -3.80 2.38
CA ASP A 49 -13.84 -4.84 3.38
C ASP A 49 -13.14 -6.12 2.93
N GLY A 50 -12.53 -6.87 3.85
CA GLY A 50 -11.83 -8.13 3.53
C GLY A 50 -10.46 -8.18 4.18
N ASP A 51 -9.73 -9.28 3.96
CA ASP A 51 -8.30 -9.34 4.27
C ASP A 51 -7.52 -9.00 3.00
N ASP A 52 -7.10 -7.74 2.86
CA ASP A 52 -6.50 -7.23 1.64
C ASP A 52 -4.97 -7.25 1.65
N ILE A 53 -4.38 -7.21 0.45
CA ILE A 53 -2.94 -7.06 0.25
C ILE A 53 -2.68 -5.82 -0.60
N ILE A 54 -2.02 -4.83 0.00
CA ILE A 54 -1.56 -3.62 -0.69
C ILE A 54 -0.09 -3.76 -1.04
N GLY A 55 0.20 -3.84 -2.34
CA GLY A 55 1.54 -4.05 -2.88
C GLY A 55 2.23 -2.79 -3.38
N PHE A 56 3.50 -2.65 -3.04
CA PHE A 56 4.41 -1.60 -3.53
C PHE A 56 5.55 -2.26 -4.30
N ASN A 57 5.50 -2.22 -5.64
CA ASN A 57 6.54 -2.79 -6.52
C ASN A 57 7.49 -1.73 -7.11
N ALA A 58 7.30 -0.46 -6.74
CA ALA A 58 8.19 0.65 -7.03
C ALA A 58 8.17 1.65 -5.86
N LEU A 59 9.10 2.60 -5.88
CA LEU A 59 9.04 3.79 -5.03
C LEU A 59 8.13 4.85 -5.67
N GLY A 60 7.39 5.58 -4.84
CA GLY A 60 6.38 6.56 -5.23
C GLY A 60 5.75 7.23 -4.00
N HIS A 61 4.64 7.94 -4.18
CA HIS A 61 3.87 8.51 -3.09
C HIS A 61 2.53 7.79 -2.96
N TYR A 62 2.37 7.02 -1.89
CA TYR A 62 1.16 6.24 -1.66
C TYR A 62 0.38 6.82 -0.49
N THR A 63 -0.92 7.01 -0.69
CA THR A 63 -1.90 7.23 0.37
C THR A 63 -2.75 5.98 0.47
N VAL A 64 -2.67 5.28 1.59
CA VAL A 64 -3.25 3.95 1.75
C VAL A 64 -4.24 3.95 2.89
N GLN A 65 -5.45 3.47 2.64
CA GLN A 65 -6.45 3.21 3.66
C GLN A 65 -6.67 1.70 3.76
N ILE A 66 -6.34 1.16 4.93
CA ILE A 66 -6.41 -0.26 5.29
C ILE A 66 -6.95 -0.39 6.72
N ASP A 67 -7.33 -1.60 7.11
CA ASP A 67 -7.57 -1.96 8.50
C ASP A 67 -6.46 -2.89 9.05
N GLN A 68 -6.69 -3.45 10.25
CA GLN A 68 -5.69 -4.30 10.93
C GLN A 68 -5.58 -5.72 10.36
N SER A 69 -6.56 -6.18 9.57
CA SER A 69 -6.54 -7.48 8.89
C SER A 69 -5.56 -7.48 7.71
N ASP A 70 -5.41 -6.31 7.09
CA ASP A 70 -4.70 -6.13 5.83
C ASP A 70 -3.18 -6.30 5.94
N LYS A 71 -2.57 -6.48 4.77
CA LYS A 71 -1.13 -6.69 4.62
C LYS A 71 -0.52 -5.69 3.63
N LEU A 72 0.63 -5.15 4.00
CA LEU A 72 1.49 -4.32 3.17
C LEU A 72 2.61 -5.18 2.59
N ALA A 73 2.63 -5.33 1.27
CA ALA A 73 3.59 -6.17 0.55
C ALA A 73 4.64 -5.31 -0.16
N PHE A 74 5.86 -5.30 0.35
CA PHE A 74 6.98 -4.55 -0.22
C PHE A 74 7.75 -5.43 -1.22
N GLN A 75 7.80 -5.00 -2.48
CA GLN A 75 8.33 -5.77 -3.62
C GLN A 75 9.17 -4.92 -4.57
N PHE A 76 9.55 -3.70 -4.16
CA PHE A 76 10.56 -2.94 -4.87
C PHE A 76 11.95 -3.43 -4.45
N ASP A 77 12.92 -3.27 -5.35
CA ASP A 77 14.29 -3.75 -5.18
C ASP A 77 14.36 -5.24 -4.78
N ASP A 78 15.28 -5.60 -3.89
CA ASP A 78 15.55 -6.99 -3.45
C ASP A 78 15.22 -7.18 -1.96
N LEU A 79 14.04 -6.68 -1.55
CA LEU A 79 13.60 -6.73 -0.17
C LEU A 79 13.04 -8.12 0.19
N HIS A 80 13.54 -8.73 1.26
CA HIS A 80 13.09 -10.04 1.73
C HIS A 80 12.69 -10.08 3.21
N SER A 81 12.97 -9.00 3.95
CA SER A 81 12.76 -8.92 5.39
C SER A 81 12.62 -7.48 5.86
N LEU A 82 12.15 -7.30 7.11
CA LEU A 82 12.13 -5.98 7.75
C LEU A 82 13.55 -5.40 7.88
N ASP A 83 14.56 -6.24 8.11
CA ASP A 83 15.96 -5.82 8.18
C ASP A 83 16.45 -5.25 6.83
N ASP A 84 15.89 -5.71 5.71
CA ASP A 84 16.17 -5.16 4.39
C ASP A 84 15.40 -3.86 4.15
N LEU A 85 14.15 -3.76 4.61
CA LEU A 85 13.27 -2.60 4.38
C LEU A 85 13.66 -1.38 5.24
N LEU A 86 13.93 -1.58 6.52
CA LEU A 86 14.15 -0.51 7.49
C LEU A 86 15.27 0.47 7.09
N PRO A 87 16.42 0.03 6.50
CA PRO A 87 17.43 0.93 5.97
C PRO A 87 16.95 1.90 4.89
N HIS A 88 15.86 1.60 4.19
CA HIS A 88 15.27 2.49 3.18
C HIS A 88 14.32 3.53 3.80
N VAL A 89 13.83 3.32 5.02
CA VAL A 89 12.99 4.29 5.72
C VAL A 89 13.87 5.38 6.31
N THR A 90 13.73 6.59 5.77
CA THR A 90 14.55 7.75 6.15
C THR A 90 13.94 8.54 7.31
N ASN A 91 12.61 8.50 7.45
CA ASN A 91 11.87 9.20 8.48
C ASN A 91 10.48 8.57 8.70
N VAL A 92 9.93 8.76 9.89
CA VAL A 92 8.56 8.35 10.24
C VAL A 92 7.85 9.56 10.86
N VAL A 93 6.75 9.97 10.26
CA VAL A 93 5.97 11.14 10.68
C VAL A 93 4.57 10.72 11.08
N GLU A 94 4.18 11.04 12.31
CA GLU A 94 2.80 10.84 12.77
C GLU A 94 2.06 12.18 12.85
N SER A 95 0.89 12.25 12.23
CA SER A 95 0.09 13.48 12.20
C SER A 95 -1.38 13.17 11.92
N ASN A 96 -2.29 13.81 12.67
CA ASN A 96 -3.74 13.70 12.49
C ASN A 96 -4.29 12.25 12.47
N GLY A 97 -3.66 11.33 13.22
CA GLY A 97 -4.07 9.92 13.26
C GLY A 97 -3.60 9.09 12.07
N ASN A 98 -2.64 9.61 11.29
CA ASN A 98 -1.97 8.91 10.21
C ASN A 98 -0.48 8.73 10.55
N VAL A 99 0.14 7.73 9.96
CA VAL A 99 1.59 7.55 9.95
C VAL A 99 2.11 7.57 8.51
N THR A 100 3.19 8.30 8.29
CA THR A 100 3.90 8.39 7.01
C THR A 100 5.30 7.84 7.17
N PHE A 101 5.64 6.83 6.37
CA PHE A 101 6.99 6.34 6.17
C PHE A 101 7.60 7.06 4.98
N GLU A 102 8.66 7.82 5.20
CA GLU A 102 9.42 8.48 4.14
C GLU A 102 10.61 7.59 3.77
N PHE A 103 10.93 7.57 2.49
CA PHE A 103 12.04 6.81 1.90
C PHE A 103 13.03 7.77 1.25
N SER A 104 14.11 7.26 0.66
CA SER A 104 14.94 8.06 -0.24
C SER A 104 14.17 8.45 -1.51
N ASP A 105 14.73 9.38 -2.29
CA ASP A 105 14.17 9.81 -3.59
C ASP A 105 12.77 10.44 -3.52
N ASP A 106 12.46 11.10 -2.39
CA ASP A 106 11.17 11.76 -2.12
C ASP A 106 9.98 10.77 -2.04
N ALA A 107 10.21 9.46 -1.95
CA ALA A 107 9.11 8.50 -1.86
C ALA A 107 8.48 8.45 -0.45
N SER A 108 7.18 8.15 -0.38
CA SER A 108 6.45 8.12 0.88
C SER A 108 5.28 7.14 0.85
N ILE A 109 5.01 6.46 1.96
CA ILE A 109 3.76 5.70 2.19
C ILE A 109 3.07 6.28 3.41
N THR A 110 1.90 6.86 3.20
CA THR A 110 1.02 7.34 4.27
C THR A 110 -0.09 6.35 4.50
N LEU A 111 -0.21 5.83 5.72
CA LEU A 111 -1.34 5.02 6.16
C LEU A 111 -2.36 5.91 6.86
N VAL A 112 -3.56 6.00 6.29
CA VAL A 112 -4.64 6.88 6.76
C VAL A 112 -5.43 6.19 7.86
N GLY A 113 -5.60 6.87 8.99
CA GLY A 113 -6.31 6.34 10.16
C GLY A 113 -5.55 5.27 10.93
N VAL A 114 -4.27 5.08 10.61
CA VAL A 114 -3.35 4.12 11.24
C VAL A 114 -2.22 4.89 11.88
N THR A 115 -1.87 4.56 13.12
CA THR A 115 -0.71 5.09 13.84
C THR A 115 0.44 4.08 13.87
N ALA A 116 1.64 4.49 14.26
CA ALA A 116 2.78 3.59 14.38
C ALA A 116 2.53 2.47 15.41
N ASP A 117 1.73 2.75 16.45
CA ASP A 117 1.35 1.78 17.48
C ASP A 117 0.40 0.69 16.95
N ASP A 118 -0.33 0.97 15.87
CA ASP A 118 -1.24 0.00 15.22
C ASP A 118 -0.49 -0.97 14.30
N ILE A 119 0.75 -0.66 13.93
CA ILE A 119 1.54 -1.45 12.98
C ILE A 119 2.26 -2.57 13.71
N THR A 120 2.05 -3.80 13.23
CA THR A 120 2.82 -4.95 13.68
C THR A 120 3.54 -5.65 12.54
N ALA A 121 4.57 -6.42 12.87
CA ALA A 121 5.37 -7.15 11.89
C ALA A 121 4.55 -8.14 11.05
N ASP A 122 3.40 -8.60 11.54
CA ASP A 122 2.50 -9.48 10.81
C ASP A 122 1.74 -8.76 9.68
N MET A 123 1.67 -7.43 9.72
CA MET A 123 1.08 -6.62 8.65
C MET A 123 2.03 -6.50 7.45
N VAL A 124 3.31 -6.84 7.59
CA VAL A 124 4.32 -6.66 6.53
C VAL A 124 4.66 -7.98 5.87
N LYS A 125 4.66 -8.00 4.54
CA LYS A 125 5.06 -9.15 3.71
C LYS A 125 6.07 -8.71 2.64
N PHE A 126 6.86 -9.68 2.19
CA PHE A 126 7.85 -9.51 1.12
C PHE A 126 7.55 -10.39 -0.11
N THR A 127 6.34 -10.95 -0.14
CA THR A 127 5.83 -11.81 -1.22
C THR A 127 4.31 -11.62 -1.34
N LEU A 128 3.78 -11.61 -2.57
CA LEU A 128 2.33 -11.69 -2.84
C LEU A 128 1.86 -13.14 -2.79
#